data_AF-A0A8T3WEX6-F1
#
_entry.id   AF-A0A8T3WEX6-F1
#
_cell.length_a   1.000
_cell.length_b   1.000
_cell.length_c   1.000
_cell.angle_alpha   90.00
_cell.angle_beta   90.00
_cell.angle_gamma   90.00
#
_symmetry.space_group_name_H-M   'P 1'
#
loop_
_entity.id
_entity.type
_entity.pdbx_description
1 polymer ?
#
loop_
_entity_poly.entity_id
_entity_poly.type
_entity_poly.pdbx_seq_one_letter_code
_entity_poly.pdbx_strand_id
1 'polypeptide(L)'
;IFVSDFSAYAVGASGSIFAIAGLLMILTPNLPVFLMFIPIPVKLKYAVPILLIGLWLISITGAIGIGNTAHLGGLIAGLFYGAYLKNKYPKKVLMLNRYFK
;
A
#
# COMPACT_ATOMS: atom_id res chain seq x y z
N ILE A 1 -6.66 -13.05 -16.26
CA ILE A 1 -6.08 -12.37 -15.08
C ILE A 1 -5.28 -11.15 -15.53
N PHE A 2 -4.17 -11.29 -16.28
CA PHE A 2 -3.41 -10.11 -16.73
C PHE A 2 -4.02 -9.34 -17.91
N VAL A 3 -4.74 -10.01 -18.82
CA VAL A 3 -5.26 -9.38 -20.06
C VAL A 3 -6.31 -8.30 -19.80
N SER A 4 -7.13 -8.45 -18.76
CA SER A 4 -8.10 -7.44 -18.31
C SER A 4 -7.45 -6.25 -17.59
N ASP A 5 -6.31 -6.46 -16.91
CA ASP A 5 -5.58 -5.41 -16.18
C ASP A 5 -4.86 -4.43 -17.13
N PHE A 6 -4.32 -4.93 -18.24
CA PHE A 6 -3.60 -4.11 -19.23
C PHE A 6 -4.52 -3.37 -20.21
N SER A 7 -5.79 -3.77 -20.32
CA SER A 7 -6.80 -3.17 -21.22
C SER A 7 -7.71 -2.16 -20.51
N ALA A 8 -7.66 -2.07 -19.18
CA ALA A 8 -8.38 -1.07 -18.41
C ALA A 8 -7.64 0.28 -18.46
N TYR A 9 -8.12 1.21 -19.29
CA TYR A 9 -7.70 2.61 -19.27
C TYR A 9 -8.20 3.29 -17.99
N ALA A 10 -7.55 3.04 -16.86
CA ALA A 10 -7.81 3.71 -15.60
C ALA A 10 -6.73 4.76 -15.32
N VAL A 11 -7.10 6.04 -15.28
CA VAL A 11 -6.22 7.13 -14.81
C VAL A 11 -6.19 7.05 -13.28
N GLY A 12 -5.39 6.12 -12.75
CA GLY A 12 -5.59 5.59 -11.40
C GLY A 12 -4.89 6.35 -10.27
N ALA A 13 -5.57 7.34 -9.67
CA ALA A 13 -5.15 7.95 -8.40
C ALA A 13 -4.89 6.90 -7.29
N SER A 14 -5.58 5.75 -7.35
CA SER A 14 -5.39 4.64 -6.40
C SER A 14 -3.98 4.05 -6.43
N GLY A 15 -3.30 4.02 -7.58
CA GLY A 15 -1.90 3.58 -7.64
C GLY A 15 -0.98 4.47 -6.81
N SER A 16 -1.18 5.79 -6.89
CA SER A 16 -0.46 6.77 -6.07
C SER A 16 -0.76 6.61 -4.58
N ILE A 17 -2.00 6.26 -4.20
CA ILE A 17 -2.35 5.93 -2.81
C ILE A 17 -1.54 4.72 -2.34
N PHE A 18 -1.43 3.66 -3.13
CA PHE A 18 -0.59 2.50 -2.80
C PHE A 18 0.90 2.86 -2.72
N ALA A 19 1.38 3.83 -3.51
CA ALA A 19 2.74 4.34 -3.39
C ALA A 19 2.99 5.06 -2.06
N ILE A 20 2.06 5.92 -1.64
CA ILE A 20 2.14 6.57 -0.32
C ILE A 20 2.05 5.53 0.80
N ALA A 21 1.17 4.53 0.66
CA ALA A 21 1.03 3.44 1.61
C ALA A 21 2.33 2.62 1.72
N GLY A 22 2.97 2.28 0.60
CA GLY A 22 4.26 1.59 0.56
C GLY A 22 5.39 2.39 1.19
N LEU A 23 5.45 3.68 0.90
CA LEU A 23 6.39 4.62 1.51
C LEU A 23 6.23 4.61 3.04
N LEU A 24 5.01 4.81 3.53
CA LEU A 24 4.70 4.85 4.96
C LEU A 24 4.90 3.48 5.62
N MET A 25 4.71 2.37 4.90
CA MET A 25 4.97 1.03 5.42
C MET A 25 6.44 0.85 5.81
N ILE A 26 7.38 1.52 5.12
CA ILE A 26 8.80 1.50 5.47
C ILE A 26 9.12 2.51 6.57
N LEU A 27 8.56 3.72 6.51
CA LEU A 27 8.91 4.82 7.42
C LEU A 27 8.21 4.70 8.78
N THR A 28 6.97 4.25 8.80
CA THR A 28 6.09 4.16 9.98
C THR A 28 5.33 2.81 10.00
N PRO A 29 6.04 1.66 10.04
CA PRO A 29 5.43 0.32 9.93
C PRO A 29 4.38 -0.01 11.00
N ASN A 30 4.49 0.60 12.18
CA ASN A 30 3.60 0.36 13.32
C ASN A 30 2.45 1.37 13.43
N LEU A 31 2.33 2.32 12.49
CA LEU A 31 1.21 3.26 12.44
C LEU A 31 -0.12 2.48 12.48
N PRO A 32 -0.99 2.68 13.49
CA PRO A 32 -2.31 2.06 13.51
C PRO A 32 -3.20 2.71 12.45
N VAL A 33 -3.79 1.89 11.58
CA VAL A 33 -4.77 2.33 10.57
C VAL A 33 -6.06 1.55 10.73
N PHE A 34 -7.17 2.20 10.41
CA PHE A 34 -8.48 1.57 10.35
C PHE A 34 -8.78 1.19 8.91
N LEU A 35 -9.12 -0.08 8.71
CA LEU A 35 -9.71 -0.54 7.46
C LEU A 35 -11.22 -0.30 7.58
N MET A 36 -11.83 0.33 6.58
CA MET A 36 -13.27 0.62 6.63
C MET A 36 -14.02 -0.68 6.93
N PHE A 37 -14.95 -0.64 7.91
CA PHE A 37 -15.70 -1.78 8.47
C PHE A 37 -14.99 -2.68 9.49
N ILE A 38 -13.69 -2.55 9.69
CA ILE A 38 -12.96 -3.26 10.75
C ILE A 38 -12.68 -2.26 11.89
N PRO A 39 -13.41 -2.31 13.03
CA PRO A 39 -13.24 -1.37 14.14
C PRO A 39 -11.98 -1.64 14.97
N ILE A 40 -11.08 -2.49 14.49
CA ILE A 40 -9.84 -2.87 15.16
C ILE A 40 -8.69 -2.21 14.41
N PRO A 41 -7.85 -1.39 15.07
CA PRO A 41 -6.69 -0.80 14.42
C PRO A 41 -5.68 -1.88 14.03
N VAL A 42 -5.27 -1.86 12.76
CA VAL A 42 -4.26 -2.77 12.21
C VAL A 42 -2.98 -1.99 11.94
N LYS A 43 -1.82 -2.55 12.28
CA LYS A 43 -0.54 -1.89 11.95
C LYS A 43 -0.38 -1.80 10.44
N LEU A 44 0.11 -0.67 9.95
CA LEU A 44 0.25 -0.39 8.52
C LEU A 44 0.99 -1.49 7.75
N LYS A 45 2.04 -2.08 8.34
CA LYS A 45 2.79 -3.21 7.77
C LYS A 45 1.97 -4.46 7.46
N TYR A 46 0.83 -4.64 8.12
CA TYR A 46 -0.10 -5.74 7.86
C TYR A 46 -1.28 -5.27 7.01
N ALA A 47 -1.79 -4.06 7.26
CA ALA A 47 -2.94 -3.52 6.55
C ALA A 47 -2.73 -3.42 5.04
N VAL A 48 -1.55 -2.96 4.60
CA VAL A 48 -1.27 -2.74 3.17
C VAL A 48 -1.20 -4.04 2.36
N PRO A 49 -0.47 -5.10 2.78
CA PRO A 49 -0.51 -6.40 2.09
C PRO A 49 -1.90 -7.04 2.10
N ILE A 50 -2.63 -6.97 3.22
CA ILE A 50 -3.99 -7.51 3.34
C ILE A 50 -4.92 -6.86 2.32
N LEU A 51 -4.87 -5.52 2.21
CA LEU A 51 -5.66 -4.78 1.23
C LEU A 51 -5.32 -5.20 -0.21
N LEU A 52 -4.04 -5.28 -0.55
CA LEU A 52 -3.63 -5.63 -1.92
C LEU A 52 -4.11 -7.04 -2.31
N ILE A 53 -3.94 -8.02 -1.42
CA ILE A 53 -4.39 -9.41 -1.65
C ILE A 53 -5.92 -9.46 -1.69
N GLY A 54 -6.61 -8.73 -0.81
CA GLY A 54 -8.07 -8.65 -0.79
C GLY A 54 -8.64 -8.12 -2.11
N LEU A 55 -8.03 -7.08 -2.69
CA LEU A 55 -8.46 -6.54 -3.99
C LEU A 55 -8.26 -7.55 -5.13
N TRP A 56 -7.17 -8.32 -5.12
CA TRP A 56 -6.98 -9.44 -6.05
C TRP A 56 -8.07 -10.50 -5.93
N LEU A 57 -8.37 -10.92 -4.70
CA LEU A 57 -9.42 -11.92 -4.44
C LEU A 57 -10.79 -11.42 -4.89
N ILE A 58 -11.14 -10.16 -4.61
CA ILE A 58 -12.41 -9.55 -5.05
C ILE A 58 -12.47 -9.50 -6.59
N SER A 59 -11.37 -9.14 -7.25
CA SER A 59 -11.31 -9.09 -8.71
C SER A 59 -11.57 -10.46 -9.34
N ILE A 60 -10.96 -11.50 -8.78
CA ILE A 60 -11.09 -12.88 -9.25
C ILE A 60 -12.50 -13.42 -8.97
N THR A 61 -12.99 -13.26 -7.75
CA THR A 61 -14.27 -13.83 -7.30
C THR A 61 -15.48 -13.10 -7.87
N GLY A 62 -15.40 -11.78 -8.03
CA GLY A 62 -16.48 -10.95 -8.58
C GLY A 62 -16.40 -10.74 -10.09
N ALA A 63 -15.35 -11.24 -10.76
CA ALA A 63 -15.05 -10.93 -12.17
C ALA A 63 -15.02 -9.42 -12.47
N ILE A 64 -14.56 -8.61 -11.50
CA ILE A 64 -14.50 -7.15 -11.59
C ILE A 64 -13.10 -6.74 -12.06
N GLY A 65 -13.03 -5.85 -13.06
CA GLY A 65 -11.77 -5.25 -13.52
C GLY A 65 -11.25 -4.20 -12.54
N ILE A 66 -10.49 -4.62 -11.53
CA ILE A 66 -9.74 -3.72 -10.65
C ILE A 66 -8.32 -3.59 -11.19
N GLY A 67 -7.78 -2.37 -11.27
CA GLY A 67 -6.42 -2.08 -11.74
C GLY A 67 -5.33 -2.53 -10.76
N ASN A 68 -5.32 -3.81 -10.40
CA ASN A 68 -4.49 -4.32 -9.32
C ASN A 68 -3.00 -4.27 -9.66
N THR A 69 -2.66 -4.45 -10.93
CA THR A 69 -1.29 -4.25 -11.41
C THR A 69 -0.80 -2.83 -11.13
N ALA A 70 -1.66 -1.81 -11.24
CA ALA A 70 -1.31 -0.43 -10.89
C ALA A 70 -1.18 -0.23 -9.37
N HIS A 71 -1.99 -0.91 -8.56
CA HIS A 71 -1.83 -0.90 -7.09
C HIS A 71 -0.50 -1.53 -6.66
N LEU A 72 -0.14 -2.69 -7.23
CA LEU A 72 1.13 -3.35 -6.97
C LEU A 72 2.32 -2.50 -7.44
N GLY A 73 2.26 -1.94 -8.64
CA GLY A 73 3.30 -1.05 -9.17
C GLY A 73 3.50 0.20 -8.30
N GLY A 74 2.41 0.83 -7.88
CA GLY A 74 2.43 1.94 -6.93
C GLY A 74 3.09 1.54 -5.61
N LEU A 75 2.65 0.42 -5.01
CA LEU A 75 3.23 -0.10 -3.76
C LEU A 75 4.74 -0.30 -3.87
N ILE A 76 5.21 -0.94 -4.95
CA ILE A 76 6.63 -1.18 -5.19
C ILE A 76 7.40 0.14 -5.30
N ALA A 77 6.90 1.11 -6.07
CA ALA A 77 7.53 2.43 -6.18
C ALA A 77 7.63 3.13 -4.82
N GLY A 78 6.56 3.06 -4.02
CA GLY A 78 6.51 3.56 -2.65
C GLY A 78 7.55 2.90 -1.73
N LEU A 79 7.65 1.57 -1.80
CA LEU A 79 8.62 0.78 -1.03
C LEU A 79 10.06 1.18 -1.35
N PHE A 80 10.40 1.31 -2.63
CA PHE A 80 11.72 1.76 -3.07
C PHE A 80 12.05 3.16 -2.55
N TYR A 81 11.11 4.11 -2.71
CA TYR A 81 11.33 5.47 -2.23
C TYR A 81 11.41 5.54 -0.69
N GLY A 82 10.61 4.74 0.01
CA GLY A 82 10.69 4.62 1.47
C GLY A 82 12.00 4.05 1.94
N ALA A 83 12.53 3.02 1.27
CA ALA A 83 13.85 2.48 1.56
C ALA A 83 14.95 3.52 1.33
N TYR A 84 14.87 4.28 0.24
CA TYR A 84 15.77 5.40 -0.04
C TYR A 84 15.74 6.44 1.09
N LEU A 85 14.56 6.90 1.50
CA LEU A 85 14.44 7.90 2.57
C LEU A 85 14.87 7.37 3.95
N LYS A 86 14.61 6.09 4.23
CA LYS A 86 15.09 5.43 5.45
C LYS A 86 16.61 5.44 5.55
N ASN A 87 17.29 5.20 4.44
CA ASN A 87 18.74 5.23 4.37
C ASN A 87 19.29 6.66 4.38
N LYS A 88 18.63 7.60 3.69
CA LYS A 88 19.07 8.99 3.59
C LYS A 88 18.86 9.79 4.88
N TYR A 89 17.79 9.52 5.63
CA TYR A 89 17.39 10.30 6.81
C TYR A 89 17.09 9.44 8.05
N PRO A 90 18.04 8.62 8.53
CA PRO A 90 17.79 7.62 9.57
C PRO A 90 17.30 8.24 10.88
N LYS A 91 17.82 9.42 11.29
CA LYS A 91 17.38 10.13 12.50
C LYS A 91 15.91 10.56 12.44
N LYS A 92 15.46 11.06 11.28
CA LYS A 92 14.05 11.47 11.08
C LYS A 92 13.12 10.26 11.11
N VAL A 93 13.52 9.15 10.48
CA VAL A 93 12.74 7.91 10.49
C VAL A 93 12.64 7.32 11.90
N LEU A 94 13.73 7.35 12.67
CA LEU A 94 13.72 6.96 14.09
C LEU A 94 12.75 7.82 14.90
N MET A 95 12.74 9.14 14.67
CA MET A 95 11.80 10.05 15.32
C MET A 95 10.35 9.70 14.99
N LEU A 96 10.01 9.48 13.71
CA LEU A 96 8.67 9.06 13.29
C LEU A 96 8.24 7.75 13.97
N ASN A 97 9.12 6.75 14.02
CA ASN A 97 8.83 5.47 14.65
C ASN A 97 8.55 5.57 16.17
N ARG A 98 9.09 6.58 16.85
CA ARG A 98 8.83 6.79 18.29
C ARG A 98 7.39 7.21 18.57
N TYR A 99 6.73 7.90 17.64
CA TYR A 99 5.33 8.30 17.79
C TYR A 99 4.35 7.13 17.66
N PHE A 100 4.77 6.04 17.00
CA PHE A 100 3.91 4.90 16.67
C PHE A 100 4.45 3.59 17.25
N LYS A 101 5.09 3.62 18.42
CA LYS A 101 5.67 2.43 19.06
C LYS A 101 4.62 1.34 19.33
#